data_AF-A0A523AXE3-F1
#
_entry.id   AF-A0A523AXE3-F1
#
_cell.length_a   1.000
_cell.length_b   1.000
_cell.length_c   1.000
_cell.angle_alpha   90.00
_cell.angle_beta   90.00
_cell.angle_gamma   90.00
#
_symmetry.space_group_name_H-M   'P 1'
#
loop_
_entity.id
_entity.type
_entity.pdbx_description
1 polymer ?
#
loop_
_entity_poly.entity_id
_entity_poly.type
_entity_poly.pdbx_seq_one_letter_code
_entity_poly.pdbx_strand_id
1 'polypeptide(L)'
;MIERKWSVFLLLFYPFSFVTVMTGLLAFLLLLAGVERRILVPCVLWFYFASFLSVYLMARRILRKFGFERLFFLSILTLGLLSLLSLLPLL
;
A
#
# COMPACT_ATOMS: atom_id res chain seq x y z
N MET A 1 -13.99 -4.68 25.51
CA MET A 1 -13.29 -3.55 24.85
C MET A 1 -12.23 -4.01 23.83
N ILE A 2 -11.60 -5.17 24.02
CA ILE A 2 -10.65 -5.80 23.08
C ILE A 2 -11.30 -6.22 21.74
N GLU A 3 -12.49 -6.82 21.79
CA GLU A 3 -13.31 -7.20 20.62
C GLU A 3 -13.44 -6.08 19.57
N ARG A 4 -13.71 -4.85 20.01
CA ARG A 4 -13.96 -3.71 19.12
C ARG A 4 -12.71 -3.20 18.39
N LYS A 5 -11.52 -3.43 18.95
CA LYS A 5 -10.23 -3.09 18.32
C LYS A 5 -9.90 -4.07 17.18
N TRP A 6 -10.21 -5.35 17.36
CA TRP A 6 -10.02 -6.39 16.36
C TRP A 6 -10.98 -6.23 15.18
N SER A 7 -12.25 -5.87 15.41
CA SER A 7 -13.19 -5.61 14.32
C SER A 7 -12.74 -4.49 13.39
N VAL A 8 -12.07 -3.46 13.93
CA VAL A 8 -11.55 -2.34 13.11
C VAL A 8 -10.32 -2.77 12.34
N PHE A 9 -9.44 -3.58 12.94
CA PHE A 9 -8.32 -4.19 12.21
C PHE A 9 -8.80 -5.07 11.06
N LEU A 10 -9.83 -5.90 11.29
CA LEU A 10 -10.49 -6.69 10.25
C LEU A 10 -11.10 -5.80 9.16
N LEU A 11 -11.72 -4.67 9.54
CA LEU A 11 -12.29 -3.72 8.59
C LEU A 11 -11.23 -3.05 7.71
N LEU A 12 -10.03 -2.80 8.25
CA LEU A 12 -8.89 -2.30 7.50
C LEU A 12 -8.17 -3.38 6.68
N PHE A 13 -8.32 -4.65 7.06
CA PHE A 13 -7.75 -5.77 6.31
C PHE A 13 -8.36 -5.89 4.93
N TYR A 14 -9.68 -5.65 4.81
CA TYR A 14 -10.40 -5.71 3.53
C TYR A 14 -9.82 -4.77 2.45
N PRO A 15 -9.69 -3.44 2.68
CA PRO A 15 -9.07 -2.56 1.70
C PRO A 15 -7.59 -2.90 1.45
N PHE A 16 -6.85 -3.41 2.43
CA PHE A 16 -5.48 -3.86 2.18
C PHE A 16 -5.40 -5.06 1.26
N SER A 17 -6.16 -6.11 1.54
CA SER A 17 -6.21 -7.29 0.68
C SER A 17 -6.62 -6.91 -0.74
N PHE A 18 -7.59 -5.99 -0.89
CA PHE A 18 -7.98 -5.47 -2.20
C PHE A 18 -6.82 -4.76 -2.92
N VAL A 19 -6.09 -3.88 -2.22
CA VAL A 19 -4.92 -3.20 -2.79
C VAL A 19 -3.83 -4.21 -3.19
N THR A 20 -3.55 -5.23 -2.37
CA THR A 20 -2.58 -6.28 -2.70
C THR A 20 -2.99 -7.06 -3.95
N VAL A 21 -4.27 -7.46 -4.05
CA VAL A 21 -4.79 -8.17 -5.23
C VAL A 21 -4.70 -7.31 -6.47
N MET A 22 -5.11 -6.04 -6.41
CA MET A 22 -5.04 -5.11 -7.55
C MET A 22 -3.61 -4.84 -7.99
N THR A 23 -2.69 -4.73 -7.04
CA THR A 23 -1.27 -4.53 -7.31
C THR A 23 -0.64 -5.76 -7.94
N GLY A 24 -0.99 -6.96 -7.46
CA GLY A 24 -0.57 -8.22 -8.07
C GLY A 24 -1.13 -8.40 -9.47
N LEU A 25 -2.39 -8.02 -9.69
CA LEU A 25 -3.02 -8.03 -11.00
C LEU A 25 -2.36 -7.05 -11.96
N LEU A 26 -2.02 -5.84 -11.51
CA LEU A 26 -1.26 -4.87 -12.29
C LEU A 26 0.13 -5.41 -12.65
N ALA A 27 0.85 -6.01 -11.70
CA ALA A 27 2.15 -6.63 -11.94
C ALA A 27 2.04 -7.76 -12.98
N PHE A 28 0.99 -8.59 -12.88
CA PHE A 28 0.72 -9.65 -13.85
C PHE A 28 0.44 -9.11 -15.24
N LEU A 29 -0.38 -8.06 -15.37
CA LEU A 29 -0.66 -7.39 -16.65
C LEU A 29 0.61 -6.79 -17.27
N LEU A 30 1.46 -6.16 -16.47
CA LEU A 30 2.74 -5.61 -16.93
C LEU A 30 3.70 -6.71 -17.38
N LEU A 31 3.76 -7.84 -16.67
CA LEU A 31 4.53 -9.01 -17.09
C LEU A 31 4.00 -9.58 -18.41
N LEU A 32 2.67 -9.68 -18.56
CA LEU A 32 2.03 -10.19 -19.77
C LEU A 32 2.27 -9.28 -20.98
N ALA A 33 2.32 -7.96 -20.75
CA ALA A 33 2.68 -6.96 -21.75
C ALA A 33 4.17 -6.93 -22.11
N GLY A 34 5.01 -7.78 -21.48
CA GLY A 34 6.44 -7.84 -21.74
C GLY A 34 7.23 -6.66 -21.17
N VAL A 35 6.68 -5.95 -20.18
CA VAL A 35 7.36 -4.80 -19.57
C VAL A 35 8.61 -5.26 -18.83
N GLU A 36 9.74 -4.64 -19.13
CA GLU A 36 11.00 -4.94 -18.48
C GLU A 36 10.91 -4.74 -16.96
N ARG A 37 11.61 -5.61 -16.20
CA ARG A 37 11.64 -5.56 -14.73
C ARG A 37 12.04 -4.18 -14.19
N ARG A 38 12.89 -3.45 -14.91
CA ARG A 38 13.34 -2.09 -14.53
C ARG A 38 12.18 -1.11 -14.40
N ILE A 39 11.17 -1.22 -15.27
CA ILE A 39 9.99 -0.34 -15.28
C ILE A 39 8.86 -0.95 -14.44
N LEU A 40 8.75 -2.27 -14.45
CA LEU A 40 7.71 -3.00 -13.73
C LEU A 40 7.77 -2.76 -12.22
N VAL A 41 8.94 -2.91 -11.61
CA VAL A 41 9.13 -2.74 -10.17
C VAL A 41 8.71 -1.35 -9.68
N PRO A 42 9.19 -0.24 -10.26
CA PRO A 42 8.75 1.09 -9.84
C PRO A 42 7.27 1.34 -10.13
N CYS A 43 6.72 0.92 -11.27
CA CYS A 43 5.28 1.08 -11.54
C CYS A 43 4.41 0.41 -10.45
N VAL A 44 4.74 -0.84 -10.11
CA VAL A 44 3.99 -1.62 -9.13
C VAL A 44 4.15 -1.02 -7.72
N LEU A 45 5.37 -0.59 -7.34
CA LEU A 45 5.60 0.05 -6.05
C LEU A 45 4.86 1.38 -5.91
N TRP A 46 4.89 2.23 -6.94
CA TRP A 46 4.21 3.51 -6.94
C TRP A 46 2.69 3.34 -6.88
N PHE A 47 2.15 2.37 -7.61
CA PHE A 47 0.74 2.02 -7.54
C PHE A 47 0.33 1.51 -6.15
N TYR A 48 1.17 0.65 -5.55
CA TYR A 48 0.96 0.17 -4.19
C TYR A 48 1.00 1.31 -3.19
N PHE A 49 1.98 2.22 -3.28
CA PHE A 49 2.12 3.38 -2.41
C PHE A 49 0.91 4.33 -2.53
N ALA A 50 0.50 4.71 -3.74
CA ALA A 50 -0.65 5.57 -3.96
C ALA A 50 -1.94 4.96 -3.41
N SER A 51 -2.14 3.66 -3.62
CA SER A 51 -3.28 2.92 -3.10
C SER A 51 -3.28 2.86 -1.56
N PHE A 52 -2.13 2.55 -0.96
CA PHE A 52 -1.96 2.49 0.50
C PHE A 52 -2.19 3.87 1.15
N LEU A 53 -1.71 4.93 0.50
CA LEU A 53 -1.93 6.31 0.92
C LEU A 53 -3.41 6.69 0.86
N SER A 54 -4.13 6.29 -0.20
CA SER A 54 -5.57 6.53 -0.34
C SER A 54 -6.37 5.83 0.77
N VAL A 55 -6.05 4.56 1.06
CA VAL A 55 -6.66 3.81 2.17
C VAL A 55 -6.37 4.48 3.51
N TYR A 56 -5.14 4.95 3.74
CA TYR A 56 -4.80 5.69 4.94
C TYR A 56 -5.59 6.98 5.08
N LEU A 57 -5.72 7.78 4.01
CA LEU A 57 -6.49 9.03 4.04
C LEU A 57 -7.96 8.78 4.37
N MET A 58 -8.57 7.75 3.77
CA MET A 58 -9.95 7.34 4.11
C MET A 58 -10.08 6.87 5.56
N ALA A 59 -9.16 6.02 6.02
CA ALA A 59 -9.24 5.42 7.35
C ALA A 59 -8.63 6.31 8.46
N ARG A 60 -8.01 7.46 8.12
CA ARG A 60 -7.26 8.32 9.06
C ARG A 60 -8.05 8.67 10.31
N ARG A 61 -9.33 9.01 10.17
CA ARG A 61 -10.22 9.36 11.29
C ARG A 61 -10.46 8.17 12.23
N ILE A 62 -10.54 6.96 11.68
CA ILE A 62 -10.74 5.72 12.43
C ILE A 62 -9.41 5.33 13.11
N LEU A 63 -8.30 5.35 12.36
CA LEU A 63 -6.95 5.09 12.84
C LEU A 63 -6.55 5.98 14.03
N ARG A 64 -6.87 7.27 13.94
CA ARG A 64 -6.60 8.25 15.01
C ARG A 64 -7.42 7.98 16.26
N LYS A 65 -8.70 7.59 16.11
CA LYS A 65 -9.56 7.18 17.25
C LYS A 65 -9.06 5.92 17.95
N PHE A 66 -8.38 5.03 17.23
CA PHE A 66 -7.89 3.75 17.77
C PHE A 66 -6.41 3.77 18.20
N GLY A 67 -5.69 4.87 17.96
CA GLY A 67 -4.29 5.05 18.36
C GLY A 67 -3.26 4.39 17.43
N PHE A 68 -3.67 3.89 16.27
CA PHE A 68 -2.79 3.20 15.31
C PHE A 68 -2.23 4.11 14.20
N GLU A 69 -2.51 5.42 14.27
CA GLU A 69 -2.06 6.42 13.28
C GLU A 69 -0.54 6.36 13.03
N ARG A 70 0.28 6.28 14.10
CA ARG A 70 1.74 6.23 13.99
C ARG A 70 2.26 5.01 13.24
N LEU A 71 1.69 3.82 13.50
CA LEU A 71 2.15 2.58 12.87
C LEU A 71 1.88 2.60 11.37
N PHE A 72 0.67 3.01 10.98
CA PHE A 72 0.31 3.14 9.57
C PHE A 72 1.12 4.22 8.86
N PHE A 73 1.37 5.35 9.53
CA PHE A 73 2.19 6.41 8.98
C PHE A 73 3.63 5.94 8.73
N LEU A 74 4.21 5.16 9.65
CA LEU A 74 5.51 4.51 9.47
C LEU A 74 5.52 3.54 8.27
N SER A 75 4.46 2.75 8.09
CA SER A 75 4.32 1.86 6.93
C SER A 75 4.27 2.62 5.61
N ILE A 76 3.56 3.75 5.56
CA ILE A 76 3.53 4.63 4.39
C ILE A 76 4.89 5.24 4.13
N LEU A 77 5.58 5.69 5.18
CA LEU A 77 6.88 6.34 5.05
C LEU A 77 7.95 5.37 4.53
N THR A 78 7.94 4.13 5.02
CA THR A 78 8.81 3.05 4.53
C THR A 78 8.50 2.66 3.09
N LEU A 79 7.21 2.52 2.73
CA LEU A 79 6.79 2.27 1.35
C LEU A 79 7.17 3.40 0.41
N GLY A 80 7.01 4.65 0.83
CA GLY A 80 7.40 5.83 0.06
C GLY A 80 8.90 5.88 -0.19
N LEU A 81 9.71 5.57 0.84
CA LEU A 81 11.16 5.44 0.68
C LEU A 81 11.52 4.33 -0.31
N LEU A 82 10.90 3.14 -0.18
CA LEU A 82 11.11 2.03 -1.12
C LEU A 82 10.73 2.42 -2.55
N SER A 83 9.64 3.16 -2.73
CA SER A 83 9.18 3.64 -4.03
C SER A 83 10.17 4.64 -4.65
N LEU A 84 10.72 5.55 -3.85
CA LEU A 84 11.79 6.46 -4.27
C LEU A 84 13.07 5.70 -4.63
N LEU A 85 13.47 4.73 -3.80
CA LEU A 85 14.62 3.88 -4.05
C LEU A 85 14.47 3.07 -5.35
N SER A 86 13.25 2.66 -5.71
CA SER A 86 12.98 1.93 -6.95
C SER A 86 13.16 2.77 -8.22
N LEU A 87 13.25 4.11 -8.10
CA LEU A 87 13.54 5.00 -9.21
C LEU A 87 15.05 5.16 -9.47
N LEU A 88 15.93 4.88 -8.49
CA LEU A 88 17.38 4.92 -8.71
C LEU A 88 17.86 4.04 -9.89
N PRO A 89 17.41 2.78 -10.07
CA PRO A 89 17.82 1.97 -11.21
C PRO A 89 17.21 2.44 -12.55
N LEU A 90 16.32 3.43 -12.53
CA LEU A 90 15.70 4.05 -13.70
C LEU A 90 16.41 5.34 -14.17
N LEU A 91 17.19 5.97 -13.28
CA LEU A 91 18.05 7.14 -13.54
C LEU A 91 19.40 6.70 -14.13
#